data_AF-A0A645GQW8-F1
#
_entry.id   AF-A0A645GQW8-F1
#
_cell.length_a   1.000
_cell.length_b   1.000
_cell.length_c   1.000
_cell.angle_alpha   90.00
_cell.angle_beta   90.00
_cell.angle_gamma   90.00
#
_symmetry.space_group_name_H-M   'P 1'
#
loop_
_entity.id
_entity.type
_entity.pdbx_description
1 polymer ?
#
loop_
_entity_poly.entity_id
_entity_poly.type
_entity_poly.pdbx_seq_one_letter_code
_entity_poly.pdbx_strand_id
1 'polypeptide(L)' 'MCGKALVERESKKGAKYYGCTGYPECKFMTWDEPIHDKCPQCGTPMFRKKGKGAKVYCAKEGCGYEKAAYADKDKE' A
#
# COMPACT_ATOMS: atom_id res chain seq x y z
N MET A 1 -10.20 3.47 -8.83
CA MET A 1 -8.76 3.34 -8.55
C MET A 1 -7.96 3.98 -9.68
N CYS A 2 -7.12 4.96 -9.37
CA CYS A 2 -6.17 5.52 -10.33
C CYS A 2 -5.01 4.52 -10.43
N GLY A 3 -4.77 3.89 -11.58
CA GLY A 3 -3.69 2.90 -11.78
C GLY A 3 -2.27 3.50 -11.74
N LYS A 4 -2.10 4.64 -11.07
CA LYS A 4 -0.86 5.42 -10.98
C LYS A 4 -0.09 5.05 -9.71
N ALA A 5 1.23 5.11 -9.78
CA ALA A 5 2.12 4.76 -8.67
C ALA A 5 1.92 5.69 -7.45
N LEU A 6 2.21 5.15 -6.26
CA LEU A 6 2.26 5.94 -5.03
C LEU A 6 3.72 6.30 -4.76
N VAL A 7 3.96 7.56 -4.38
CA VAL A 7 5.28 8.07 -4.04
C VAL A 7 5.38 8.33 -2.54
N GLU A 8 6.49 7.88 -1.96
CA GLU A 8 6.88 8.27 -0.60
C GLU A 8 7.18 9.77 -0.59
N ARG A 9 6.51 10.49 0.30
CA ARG A 9 6.75 11.90 0.57
C ARG A 9 6.93 12.08 2.07
N GLU A 10 7.78 13.02 2.42
CA GLU A 10 7.99 13.41 3.80
C GLU A 10 7.27 14.72 4.08
N SER A 11 6.52 14.77 5.18
CA SER A 11 5.90 16.01 5.65
C SER A 11 6.93 16.87 6.37
N LYS A 12 6.68 18.19 6.49
CA LYS A 12 7.55 19.14 7.22
C LYS A 12 7.85 18.72 8.68
N LYS A 13 7.05 17.81 9.25
CA LYS A 13 7.23 17.23 10.60
C LYS A 13 8.02 15.92 10.62
N GLY A 14 8.62 15.48 9.50
CA GLY A 14 9.38 14.22 9.40
C GLY A 14 8.51 12.97 9.29
N ALA A 15 7.20 13.12 9.11
CA ALA A 15 6.29 12.01 8.99
C ALA A 15 6.18 11.57 7.52
N LYS A 16 6.48 10.30 7.24
CA LYS A 16 6.42 9.72 5.89
C LYS A 16 4.98 9.36 5.54
N TYR A 17 4.55 9.77 4.35
CA TYR A 17 3.25 9.44 3.79
C TYR A 17 3.40 9.07 2.33
N TYR A 18 2.48 8.26 1.83
CA TYR A 18 2.46 7.84 0.44
C TYR A 18 1.31 8.53 -0.28
N GLY A 19 1.66 9.39 -1.23
CA GLY A 19 0.70 10.14 -2.04
C GLY A 19 0.64 9.59 -3.46
N CYS A 20 -0.54 9.56 -4.09
CA CYS A 20 -0.65 9.15 -5.48
C CYS A 20 0.05 10.16 -6.39
N THR A 21 0.81 9.70 -7.40
CA THR A 21 1.42 10.57 -8.40
C THR A 21 0.40 11.21 -9.34
N GLY A 22 -0.85 10.74 -9.32
CA GLY A 22 -1.95 11.22 -10.15
C GLY A 22 -2.53 12.58 -9.78
N TYR A 23 -1.88 13.40 -8.94
CA TYR A 23 -2.39 14.74 -8.62
C TYR A 23 -2.43 15.62 -9.88
N PRO A 24 -3.53 16.36 -10.17
CA PRO A 24 -4.69 16.66 -9.33
C PRO A 24 -5.86 15.65 -9.41
N GLU A 25 -5.80 14.66 -10.30
CA GLU A 25 -6.87 13.67 -10.53
C GLU A 25 -7.03 12.68 -9.36
N CYS A 26 -5.96 12.43 -8.61
CA CYS A 26 -5.98 11.50 -7.46
C CYS A 26 -5.33 12.14 -6.23
N LYS A 27 -6.16 12.57 -5.29
CA LYS A 27 -5.77 13.11 -3.96
C LYS A 27 -5.58 12.04 -2.89
N PHE A 28 -5.35 10.80 -3.30
CA PHE A 28 -5.18 9.69 -2.37
C PHE A 28 -3.86 9.84 -1.61
N MET A 29 -3.96 9.81 -0.28
CA MET A 29 -2.85 9.89 0.65
C MET A 29 -3.05 8.80 1.71
N THR A 30 -2.01 8.02 1.98
CA THR A 30 -2.02 7.03 3.04
C THR A 30 -0.74 7.07 3.85
N TRP A 31 -0.83 6.61 5.09
CA TRP A 31 0.31 6.37 5.98
C TRP A 31 0.81 4.93 5.88
N ASP A 32 0.01 4.03 5.30
CA ASP A 32 0.39 2.66 5.04
C ASP A 32 1.30 2.57 3.82
N GLU A 33 2.29 1.70 3.86
CA GLU A 33 3.28 1.59 2.81
C GLU A 33 2.70 0.79 1.63
N PRO A 34 2.60 1.38 0.43
CA PRO A 34 2.19 0.68 -0.77
C PRO A 34 3.30 -0.29 -1.14
N ILE A 35 2.92 -1.55 -1.29
CA ILE A 35 3.85 -2.59 -1.71
C ILE A 35 3.77 -2.79 -3.21
N HIS A 36 4.88 -3.24 -3.79
CA HIS A 36 4.93 -3.60 -5.20
C HIS A 36 4.09 -4.86 -5.51
N ASP A 37 3.69 -5.59 -4.46
CA ASP A 37 2.78 -6.72 -4.55
C ASP A 37 1.40 -6.22 -5.02
N LYS A 38 0.97 -6.76 -6.16
CA LYS A 38 -0.36 -6.49 -6.71
C LYS A 38 -1.32 -7.54 -6.19
N CYS A 39 -2.55 -7.13 -5.96
CA CYS A 39 -3.60 -8.06 -5.60
C CYS A 39 -3.78 -9.13 -6.69
N PRO A 40 -3.73 -10.42 -6.39
CA PRO A 40 -3.97 -11.47 -7.38
C PRO A 40 -5.42 -11.48 -7.89
N GLN A 41 -6.36 -10.89 -7.15
CA GLN A 41 -7.78 -10.84 -7.56
C GLN A 41 -8.13 -9.65 -8.46
N CYS A 42 -7.39 -8.54 -8.38
CA CYS A 42 -7.77 -7.33 -9.10
C CYS A 42 -6.61 -6.56 -9.74
N GLY A 43 -5.36 -6.98 -9.52
CA GLY A 43 -4.16 -6.38 -10.11
C GLY A 43 -3.77 -5.03 -9.52
N THR A 44 -4.44 -4.57 -8.46
CA THR A 44 -4.21 -3.23 -7.89
C THR A 44 -3.15 -3.26 -6.79
N PRO A 45 -2.43 -2.15 -6.56
CA PRO A 45 -1.40 -2.09 -5.53
C PRO A 45 -2.02 -2.33 -4.14
N MET A 46 -1.34 -3.16 -3.35
CA MET A 46 -1.72 -3.45 -1.98
C MET A 46 -0.98 -2.54 -1.00
N PHE A 47 -1.49 -2.50 0.22
CA PHE A 47 -0.93 -1.70 1.30
C PHE A 47 -0.50 -2.61 2.43
N ARG A 48 0.72 -2.41 2.94
CA ARG A 48 1.17 -3.08 4.15
C ARG A 48 1.06 -2.12 5.32
N LYS A 49 0.45 -2.61 6.38
CA LYS A 49 0.48 -1.97 7.68
C LYS A 49 1.79 -2.32 8.38
N LYS A 50 2.62 -1.33 8.71
CA LYS A 50 3.81 -1.53 9.56
C LYS A 50 3.39 -1.43 11.03
N GLY A 51 3.74 -2.44 11.84
CA GLY A 51 3.44 -2.47 13.28
C GLY A 51 3.32 -3.89 13.85
N LYS A 52 2.90 -4.00 15.13
CA LYS A 52 2.54 -5.29 15.74
C LYS A 52 1.32 -5.86 15.02
N GLY A 53 1.50 -6.91 14.21
CA GLY A 53 0.48 -7.45 13.33
C GLY A 53 0.57 -6.92 11.90
N ALA A 54 1.78 -6.89 11.34
CA ALA A 54 2.00 -6.46 9.97
C ALA A 54 1.16 -7.31 9.00
N LYS A 55 0.22 -6.66 8.31
CA LYS A 55 -0.66 -7.30 7.33
C LYS A 55 -0.74 -6.49 6.06
N VAL A 56 -0.88 -7.21 4.96
CA VAL A 56 -1.06 -6.68 3.61
C VAL A 56 -2.54 -6.77 3.29
N TYR A 57 -3.13 -5.67 2.85
CA TYR A 57 -4.53 -5.65 2.46
C TYR A 57 -4.70 -4.90 1.15
N CYS A 58 -5.72 -5.30 0.40
CA CYS A 58 -6.15 -4.60 -0.80
C CYS A 58 -7.06 -3.44 -0.40
N ALA A 59 -6.72 -2.22 -0.78
CA ALA A 59 -7.58 -1.05 -0.56
C ALA A 59 -8.56 -0.80 -1.73
N LYS A 60 -8.78 -1.80 -2.62
CA LYS A 60 -9.72 -1.66 -3.72
C LYS A 60 -11.14 -1.84 -3.21
N GLU A 61 -12.00 -0.87 -3.48
CA GLU A 61 -13.45 -1.02 -3.31
C GLU A 61 -13.94 -2.23 -4.11
N GLY A 62 -14.46 -3.24 -3.40
CA GLY A 62 -14.89 -4.52 -3.97
C GLY A 62 -13.85 -5.65 -3.95
N CYS A 63 -12.65 -5.42 -3.40
CA CYS A 63 -11.66 -6.48 -3.21
C CYS A 63 -11.31 -6.66 -1.74
N GLY A 64 -11.90 -7.66 -1.09
CA GLY A 64 -11.66 -8.00 0.32
C GLY A 64 -10.41 -8.83 0.58
N TYR A 65 -9.37 -8.70 -0.25
CA TYR A 65 -8.17 -9.53 -0.11
C TYR A 65 -7.27 -8.97 1.00
N GLU A 66 -6.95 -9.78 2.00
CA GLU A 66 -5.95 -9.50 3.02
C GLU A 66 -5.08 -10.74 3.31
N LYS A 67 -3.79 -10.52 3.55
CA LYS A 67 -2.81 -11.55 3.91
C LYS A 67 -1.87 -11.03 5.00
N ALA A 68 -1.25 -11.91 5.78
CA ALA A 68 -0.19 -11.50 6.69
C ALA A 68 1.00 -10.95 5.87
N ALA A 69 1.61 -9.83 6.29
CA ALA A 69 2.75 -9.24 5.59
C ALA A 69 4.03 -10.07 5.73
N TYR A 70 3.98 -11.10 6.56
CA TYR A 70 5.08 -11.99 6.88
C TYR A 70 4.59 -13.42 6.67
N ALA A 71 4.78 -13.93 5.45
CA ALA A 71 4.84 -15.36 5.22
C ALA A 71 6.15 -15.59 4.47
N ASP A 72 7.08 -16.20 5.20
CA ASP A 72 8.25 -16.90 4.69
C ASP A 72 9.43 -16.06 4.14
N LYS A 73 10.42 -15.82 5.00
CA LYS A 73 11.81 -15.97 4.57
C LYS A 73 12.27 -17.32 5.10
N ASP A 74 12.03 -18.35 4.30
CA ASP A 74 12.99 -19.38 3.91
C ASP A 74 14.18 -19.47 4.88
N LYS A 75 14.09 -20.47 5.75
CA LYS A 75 15.19 -20.93 6.58
C LYS A 75 15.83 -22.09 5.81
N GLU A 76 16.78 -21.80 4.93
CA GLU A 76 17.75 -22.80 4.44
C GLU A 76 19.06 -22.70 5.24
#